data_AF-A0A8T4U025-F1
#
_entry.id   AF-A0A8T4U025-F1
#
_cell.length_a   1.000
_cell.length_b   1.000
_cell.length_c   1.000
_cell.angle_alpha   90.00
_cell.angle_beta   90.00
_cell.angle_gamma   90.00
#
_symmetry.space_group_name_H-M   'P 1'
#
loop_
_entity.id
_entity.type
_entity.pdbx_description
1 polymer ?
#
loop_
_entity_poly.entity_id
_entity_poly.type
_entity_poly.pdbx_seq_one_letter_code
_entity_poly.pdbx_strand_id
1 'polypeptide(L)'
;MHGDELNGIQVVKILRDMINPDSLSGRIIFIPAINILGFKECSRLFPLDNKDLNRQFGKKNVNFPSEKVAKAIFDEVVKKCDFGIDCHDSNAENVLLTHPRILSNNEAPEVTALSRIFGTDLIMERNGKKGMLAIEAYRKLKVPVLTIEIGGGVKIWDEFVEEGVKGIMNILVYKKMINGIIDVPIRQFILDYRHGYAAPFSGLVDVKVNLGDAVDEGEVIATLYDPEKDFVKEIKAEHPGVVFSVRLKSKINKGETMFSVLHFKHGKNKAYAL
;
A
#
# COMPACT_ATOMS: atom_id res chain seq x y z
N MET A 1 -1.57 -8.59 4.39
CA MET A 1 -1.49 -8.47 5.88
C MET A 1 -2.87 -8.42 6.51
N HIS A 2 -3.73 -7.53 6.00
CA HIS A 2 -5.12 -7.42 6.41
C HIS A 2 -6.02 -8.33 5.55
N GLY A 3 -7.22 -8.62 6.03
CA GLY A 3 -8.11 -9.59 5.39
C GLY A 3 -8.93 -9.06 4.23
N ASP A 4 -9.09 -7.74 4.14
CA ASP A 4 -9.80 -7.02 3.09
C ASP A 4 -8.89 -6.59 1.92
N GLU A 5 -7.63 -7.03 1.92
CA GLU A 5 -6.60 -6.65 0.94
C GLU A 5 -6.27 -7.84 0.01
N LEU A 6 -6.76 -7.80 -1.24
CA LEU A 6 -6.76 -8.98 -2.13
C LEU A 6 -5.60 -9.01 -3.13
N ASN A 7 -5.15 -7.84 -3.59
CA ASN A 7 -4.18 -7.75 -4.69
C ASN A 7 -2.85 -8.42 -4.32
N GLY A 8 -2.38 -8.23 -3.09
CA GLY A 8 -1.17 -8.90 -2.59
C GLY A 8 -1.27 -10.44 -2.58
N ILE A 9 -2.45 -11.00 -2.30
CA ILE A 9 -2.67 -12.46 -2.33
C ILE A 9 -2.49 -12.96 -3.77
N GLN A 10 -3.05 -12.25 -4.74
CA GLN A 10 -2.95 -12.60 -6.15
C GLN A 10 -1.52 -12.48 -6.67
N VAL A 11 -0.80 -11.41 -6.30
CA VAL A 11 0.63 -11.25 -6.61
C VAL A 11 1.45 -12.42 -6.09
N VAL A 12 1.27 -12.81 -4.82
CA VAL A 12 1.97 -13.95 -4.22
C VAL A 12 1.66 -15.26 -4.96
N LYS A 13 0.40 -15.48 -5.34
CA LYS A 13 -0.02 -16.67 -6.09
C LYS A 13 0.66 -16.74 -7.45
N ILE A 14 0.65 -15.64 -8.22
CA ILE A 14 1.29 -15.56 -9.53
C ILE A 14 2.79 -15.80 -9.42
N LEU A 15 3.48 -15.14 -8.48
CA LEU A 15 4.91 -15.34 -8.27
C LEU A 15 5.27 -16.79 -7.93
N ARG A 16 4.48 -17.43 -7.06
CA ARG A 16 4.67 -18.85 -6.72
C ARG A 16 4.58 -19.73 -7.97
N ASP A 17 3.65 -19.45 -8.86
CA ASP A 17 3.41 -20.26 -10.06
C ASP A 17 4.44 -19.95 -11.17
N MET A 18 5.01 -18.75 -11.20
CA MET A 18 6.03 -18.32 -12.17
C MET A 18 7.46 -18.75 -11.81
N ILE A 19 7.80 -18.80 -10.52
CA ILE A 19 9.18 -19.01 -10.07
C ILE A 19 9.50 -20.50 -10.05
N ASN A 20 10.44 -20.92 -10.91
CA ASN A 20 10.96 -22.29 -10.93
C ASN A 20 12.00 -22.49 -9.79
N PRO A 21 11.73 -23.35 -8.79
CA PRO A 21 12.65 -23.61 -7.69
C PRO A 21 14.02 -24.16 -8.13
N ASP A 22 14.08 -24.93 -9.22
CA ASP A 22 15.34 -25.54 -9.69
C ASP A 22 16.34 -24.50 -10.23
N SER A 23 15.84 -23.32 -10.59
CA SER A 23 16.64 -22.20 -11.09
C SER A 23 16.87 -21.10 -10.04
N LEU A 24 16.31 -21.27 -8.84
CA LEU A 24 16.35 -20.26 -7.79
C LEU A 24 17.66 -20.33 -7.02
N SER A 25 18.38 -19.21 -6.97
CA SER A 25 19.49 -19.03 -6.03
C SER A 25 18.96 -18.50 -4.69
N GLY A 26 18.96 -19.36 -3.68
CA GLY A 26 18.51 -19.04 -2.33
C GLY A 26 17.13 -19.62 -2.01
N ARG A 27 16.31 -18.88 -1.25
CA ARG A 27 15.01 -19.37 -0.76
C ARG A 27 13.98 -18.25 -0.72
N ILE A 28 12.76 -18.55 -1.15
CA ILE A 28 11.60 -17.68 -1.01
C ILE A 28 10.56 -18.36 -0.12
N ILE A 29 9.97 -17.60 0.82
CA ILE A 29 8.87 -18.06 1.66
C ILE A 29 7.62 -17.28 1.27
N PHE A 30 6.67 -17.93 0.61
CA PHE A 30 5.40 -17.33 0.24
C PHE A 30 4.38 -17.50 1.35
N ILE A 31 3.82 -16.39 1.83
CA ILE A 31 2.71 -16.37 2.79
C ILE A 31 1.59 -15.51 2.21
N PRO A 32 0.63 -16.13 1.48
CA PRO A 32 -0.42 -15.36 0.82
C PRO A 32 -1.27 -14.56 1.82
N ALA A 33 -1.60 -15.15 2.97
CA ALA A 33 -2.40 -14.50 4.00
C ALA A 33 -1.87 -14.81 5.39
N ILE A 34 -1.55 -13.77 6.17
CA ILE A 34 -1.20 -13.89 7.58
C ILE A 34 -2.46 -13.85 8.46
N ASN A 35 -3.36 -12.89 8.22
CA ASN A 35 -4.65 -12.79 8.90
C ASN A 35 -5.72 -13.60 8.15
N ILE A 36 -5.60 -14.93 8.17
CA ILE A 36 -6.56 -15.84 7.48
C ILE A 36 -7.99 -15.66 8.01
N LEU A 37 -8.15 -15.41 9.32
CA LEU A 37 -9.47 -15.15 9.90
C LEU A 37 -10.06 -13.85 9.38
N GLY A 38 -9.27 -12.78 9.33
CA GLY A 38 -9.70 -11.51 8.72
C GLY A 38 -10.07 -11.71 7.26
N PHE A 39 -9.32 -12.51 6.51
CA PHE A 39 -9.64 -12.80 5.10
C PHE A 39 -11.01 -13.46 4.94
N LYS A 40 -11.33 -14.47 5.76
CA LYS A 40 -12.65 -15.13 5.74
C LYS A 40 -13.80 -14.16 6.03
N GLU A 41 -13.56 -13.17 6.88
CA GLU A 41 -14.55 -12.18 7.30
C GLU A 41 -14.48 -10.87 6.49
N CYS A 42 -13.66 -10.80 5.45
CA CYS A 42 -13.38 -9.57 4.69
C CYS A 42 -13.06 -8.37 5.63
N SER A 43 -12.24 -8.61 6.65
CA SER A 43 -11.98 -7.67 7.73
C SER A 43 -10.52 -7.27 7.81
N ARG A 44 -10.32 -5.96 7.98
CA ARG A 44 -9.01 -5.39 8.28
C ARG A 44 -8.47 -5.86 9.62
N LEU A 45 -9.34 -5.92 10.61
CA LEU A 45 -9.01 -6.22 12.00
C LEU A 45 -8.95 -7.74 12.20
N PHE A 46 -8.19 -8.18 13.19
CA PHE A 46 -8.12 -9.58 13.56
C PHE A 46 -9.42 -9.98 14.28
N PRO A 47 -10.25 -10.90 13.74
CA PRO A 47 -11.63 -11.06 14.22
C PRO A 47 -11.77 -11.48 15.70
N LEU A 48 -10.80 -12.22 16.25
CA LEU A 48 -10.90 -12.74 17.62
C LEU A 48 -10.65 -11.69 18.72
N ASP A 49 -10.00 -10.57 18.40
CA ASP A 49 -9.66 -9.54 19.39
C ASP A 49 -9.83 -8.10 18.88
N ASN A 50 -10.33 -7.94 17.65
CA ASN A 50 -10.59 -6.68 16.98
C ASN A 50 -9.37 -5.75 16.90
N LYS A 51 -8.16 -6.29 16.86
CA LYS A 51 -6.91 -5.51 16.75
C LYS A 51 -6.38 -5.48 15.32
N ASP A 52 -5.80 -4.36 14.92
CA ASP A 52 -5.00 -4.29 13.68
C ASP A 52 -3.71 -5.11 13.89
N LEU A 53 -3.59 -6.23 13.16
CA LEU A 53 -2.44 -7.14 13.24
C LEU A 53 -1.12 -6.42 12.98
N ASN A 54 -1.11 -5.46 12.05
CA ASN A 54 0.04 -4.64 11.71
C ASN A 54 0.34 -3.55 12.76
N ARG A 55 -0.18 -3.69 13.98
CA ARG A 55 0.21 -2.91 15.18
C ARG A 55 0.67 -3.82 16.32
N GLN A 56 0.76 -5.13 16.09
CA GLN A 56 1.03 -6.12 17.13
C GLN A 56 2.44 -6.73 17.08
N PHE A 57 3.25 -6.40 16.07
CA PHE A 57 4.61 -6.92 15.96
C PHE A 57 5.53 -6.36 17.05
N GLY A 58 6.57 -7.11 17.41
CA GLY A 58 7.59 -6.63 18.35
C GLY A 58 7.14 -6.49 19.81
N LYS A 59 5.96 -6.96 20.20
CA LYS A 59 5.53 -6.97 21.61
C LYS A 59 6.32 -7.99 22.43
N LYS A 60 6.68 -7.60 23.66
CA LYS A 60 7.37 -8.50 24.62
C LYS A 60 6.39 -9.49 25.27
N ASN A 61 5.27 -8.96 25.75
CA ASN A 61 4.20 -9.76 26.36
C ASN A 61 3.11 -9.99 25.30
N VAL A 62 2.72 -11.25 25.15
CA VAL A 62 1.76 -11.70 24.14
C VAL A 62 0.57 -12.33 24.85
N ASN A 63 -0.57 -11.64 24.80
CA ASN A 63 -1.78 -12.02 25.51
C ASN A 63 -2.95 -12.26 24.55
N PHE A 64 -2.98 -11.57 23.41
CA PHE A 64 -4.09 -11.64 22.47
C PHE A 64 -3.78 -12.53 21.25
N PRO A 65 -4.80 -13.13 20.60
CA PRO A 65 -4.64 -13.96 19.41
C PRO A 65 -3.82 -13.29 18.28
N SER A 66 -4.11 -12.02 17.95
CA SER A 66 -3.36 -11.27 16.93
C SER A 66 -1.87 -11.12 17.29
N GLU A 67 -1.56 -10.92 18.57
CA GLU A 67 -0.19 -10.82 19.06
C GLU A 67 0.55 -12.16 18.98
N LYS A 68 -0.14 -13.29 19.18
CA LYS A 68 0.42 -14.64 19.01
C LYS A 68 0.79 -14.89 17.55
N VAL A 69 -0.09 -14.53 16.62
CA VAL A 69 0.18 -14.60 15.17
C VAL A 69 1.36 -13.70 14.79
N ALA A 70 1.36 -12.45 15.23
CA ALA A 70 2.45 -11.51 14.96
C ALA A 70 3.80 -12.04 15.49
N LYS A 71 3.82 -12.59 16.72
CA LYS A 71 5.02 -13.20 17.32
C LYS A 71 5.48 -14.41 16.52
N ALA A 72 4.58 -15.30 16.12
CA ALA A 72 4.92 -16.49 15.33
C ALA A 72 5.54 -16.11 13.97
N ILE A 73 4.94 -15.17 13.23
CA ILE A 73 5.52 -14.68 11.97
C ILE A 73 6.90 -14.06 12.20
N PHE A 74 7.03 -13.24 13.24
CA PHE A 74 8.29 -12.56 13.52
C PHE A 74 9.41 -13.55 13.89
N ASP A 75 9.11 -14.50 14.77
CA ASP A 75 10.10 -15.44 15.30
C ASP A 75 10.42 -16.58 14.32
N GLU A 76 9.41 -17.11 13.63
CA GLU A 76 9.56 -18.30 12.79
C GLU A 76 9.85 -18.00 11.32
N VAL A 77 9.55 -16.79 10.85
CA VAL A 77 9.72 -16.42 9.44
C VAL A 77 10.71 -15.26 9.31
N VAL A 78 10.40 -14.09 9.88
CA VAL A 78 11.17 -12.86 9.64
C VAL A 78 12.63 -13.02 10.08
N LYS A 79 12.89 -13.65 11.22
CA LYS A 79 14.26 -13.91 11.71
C LYS A 79 15.12 -14.79 10.78
N LYS A 80 14.51 -15.50 9.84
CA LYS A 80 15.18 -16.44 8.92
C LYS A 80 15.30 -15.87 7.49
N CYS A 81 14.98 -14.59 7.31
CA CYS A 81 14.94 -13.90 6.02
C CYS A 81 15.95 -12.75 5.97
N ASP A 82 16.58 -12.55 4.82
CA ASP A 82 17.49 -11.42 4.57
C ASP A 82 16.74 -10.13 4.19
N PHE A 83 15.51 -10.26 3.69
CA PHE A 83 14.59 -9.16 3.41
C PHE A 83 13.15 -9.69 3.32
N GLY A 84 12.17 -8.80 3.31
CA GLY A 84 10.76 -9.14 3.10
C GLY A 84 10.04 -8.15 2.18
N ILE A 85 8.91 -8.58 1.64
CA ILE A 85 7.98 -7.74 0.89
C ILE A 85 6.60 -7.95 1.52
N ASP A 86 6.02 -6.87 2.04
CA ASP A 86 4.74 -6.87 2.72
C ASP A 86 3.73 -6.16 1.83
N CYS A 87 2.85 -6.94 1.20
CA CYS A 87 1.85 -6.44 0.26
C CYS A 87 0.59 -5.97 1.02
N HIS A 88 0.24 -4.71 0.80
CA HIS A 88 -0.99 -4.05 1.28
C HIS A 88 -1.77 -3.52 0.08
N ASP A 89 -2.97 -3.03 0.34
CA ASP A 89 -3.71 -2.17 -0.57
C ASP A 89 -4.49 -1.12 0.26
N SER A 90 -5.27 -0.26 -0.39
CA SER A 90 -5.87 0.88 0.32
C SER A 90 -6.76 0.48 1.51
N ASN A 91 -7.70 -0.46 1.28
CA ASN A 91 -8.77 -0.98 2.16
C ASN A 91 -10.02 -1.36 1.32
N ALA A 92 -11.05 -1.88 1.99
CA ALA A 92 -12.31 -2.26 1.36
C ALA A 92 -13.12 -1.15 0.63
N GLU A 93 -12.84 0.13 0.84
CA GLU A 93 -13.67 1.23 0.35
C GLU A 93 -12.98 2.12 -0.69
N ASN A 94 -11.68 1.97 -0.87
CA ASN A 94 -10.86 2.86 -1.70
C ASN A 94 -9.91 2.04 -2.56
N VAL A 95 -9.47 2.65 -3.66
CA VAL A 95 -8.39 2.16 -4.52
C VAL A 95 -7.32 3.25 -4.60
N LEU A 96 -6.05 2.87 -4.74
CA LEU A 96 -4.94 3.80 -4.90
C LEU A 96 -3.92 3.30 -5.93
N LEU A 97 -3.08 4.22 -6.43
CA LEU A 97 -2.00 3.90 -7.36
C LEU A 97 -0.92 3.03 -6.70
N THR A 98 -0.37 2.07 -7.44
CA THR A 98 0.68 1.19 -6.92
C THR A 98 1.92 1.97 -6.53
N HIS A 99 2.41 1.75 -5.31
CA HIS A 99 3.64 2.38 -4.84
C HIS A 99 4.31 1.62 -3.68
N PRO A 100 5.65 1.57 -3.63
CA PRO A 100 6.39 1.21 -2.45
C PRO A 100 6.41 2.35 -1.42
N ARG A 101 6.64 1.99 -0.16
CA ARG A 101 6.80 2.93 0.94
C ARG A 101 8.19 2.87 1.55
N ILE A 102 8.82 4.04 1.70
CA ILE A 102 10.13 4.20 2.35
C ILE A 102 9.99 4.91 3.69
N LEU A 103 11.02 4.79 4.53
CA LEU A 103 11.07 5.48 5.81
C LEU A 103 11.70 6.86 5.67
N SER A 104 11.07 7.84 6.32
CA SER A 104 11.56 9.22 6.36
C SER A 104 13.01 9.30 6.83
N ASN A 105 13.73 10.29 6.30
CA ASN A 105 15.14 10.55 6.62
C ASN A 105 16.07 9.38 6.29
N ASN A 106 15.65 8.50 5.38
CA ASN A 106 16.40 7.32 4.97
C ASN A 106 16.78 6.40 6.17
N GLU A 107 15.88 6.25 7.15
CA GLU A 107 16.11 5.42 8.36
C GLU A 107 16.49 3.96 8.00
N ALA A 108 15.96 3.46 6.87
CA ALA A 108 16.26 2.14 6.32
C ALA A 108 16.72 2.24 4.86
N PRO A 109 18.00 2.51 4.59
CA PRO A 109 18.54 2.70 3.24
C PRO A 109 18.32 1.50 2.31
N GLU A 110 18.33 0.28 2.86
CA GLU A 110 18.08 -0.95 2.11
C GLU A 110 16.63 -1.02 1.63
N VAL A 111 15.66 -0.50 2.41
CA VAL A 111 14.26 -0.39 1.96
C VAL A 111 14.15 0.64 0.83
N THR A 112 14.88 1.75 0.92
CA THR A 112 14.96 2.75 -0.17
C THR A 112 15.59 2.17 -1.45
N ALA A 113 16.61 1.32 -1.33
CA ALA A 113 17.19 0.65 -2.48
C ALA A 113 16.19 -0.33 -3.11
N LEU A 114 15.51 -1.14 -2.28
CA LEU A 114 14.47 -2.06 -2.74
C LEU A 114 13.30 -1.33 -3.41
N SER A 115 12.86 -0.17 -2.89
CA SER A 115 11.76 0.60 -3.47
C SER A 115 12.10 1.15 -4.85
N ARG A 116 13.35 1.57 -5.07
CA ARG A 116 13.81 2.05 -6.39
C ARG A 116 13.78 0.92 -7.42
N ILE A 117 14.32 -0.24 -7.03
CA ILE A 117 14.34 -1.44 -7.88
C ILE A 117 12.94 -1.99 -8.13
N PHE A 118 12.01 -1.86 -7.19
CA PHE A 118 10.61 -2.21 -7.40
C PHE A 118 10.02 -1.48 -8.63
N GLY A 119 10.46 -0.25 -8.90
CA GLY A 119 10.32 0.31 -10.25
C GLY A 119 8.94 0.88 -10.58
N THR A 120 8.22 1.47 -9.62
CA THR A 120 7.05 2.31 -9.93
C THR A 120 7.46 3.76 -10.12
N ASP A 121 6.62 4.55 -10.80
CA ASP A 121 6.85 5.99 -10.98
C ASP A 121 6.79 6.76 -9.65
N LEU A 122 6.03 6.26 -8.68
CA LEU A 122 5.79 6.89 -7.39
C LEU A 122 6.39 6.06 -6.26
N ILE A 123 7.04 6.72 -5.31
CA ILE A 123 7.52 6.15 -4.05
C ILE A 123 7.02 7.05 -2.92
N MET A 124 6.33 6.50 -1.93
CA MET A 124 5.80 7.30 -0.82
C MET A 124 6.72 7.23 0.41
N GLU A 125 7.21 8.38 0.85
CA GLU A 125 7.93 8.54 2.12
C GLU A 125 6.94 8.62 3.29
N ARG A 126 7.22 7.92 4.38
CA ARG A 126 6.41 7.97 5.61
C ARG A 126 7.24 7.80 6.87
N ASN A 127 6.69 8.28 7.98
CA ASN A 127 7.16 7.90 9.30
C ASN A 127 6.67 6.49 9.67
N GLY A 128 7.56 5.68 10.22
CA GLY A 128 7.22 4.36 10.76
C GLY A 128 6.42 4.44 12.06
N LYS A 129 5.42 3.57 12.23
CA LYS A 129 4.69 3.41 13.51
C LYS A 129 5.13 2.13 14.22
N LYS A 130 5.25 2.21 15.55
CA LYS A 130 5.56 1.07 16.40
C LYS A 130 4.54 -0.06 16.19
N GLY A 131 5.02 -1.29 16.18
CA GLY A 131 4.20 -2.49 16.03
C GLY A 131 3.87 -2.88 14.59
N MET A 132 4.30 -2.11 13.60
CA MET A 132 4.24 -2.52 12.19
C MET A 132 5.31 -3.56 11.89
N LEU A 133 4.98 -4.56 11.05
CA LEU A 133 5.92 -5.61 10.64
C LEU A 133 7.23 -5.01 10.12
N ALA A 134 7.15 -4.12 9.13
CA ALA A 134 8.34 -3.56 8.50
C ALA A 134 9.22 -2.74 9.45
N ILE A 135 8.59 -2.00 10.37
CA ILE A 135 9.29 -1.15 11.33
C ILE A 135 10.00 -1.98 12.39
N GLU A 136 9.30 -2.96 12.96
CA GLU A 136 9.86 -3.80 14.01
C GLU A 136 10.91 -4.78 13.46
N ALA A 137 10.73 -5.28 12.23
CA ALA A 137 11.71 -6.14 11.56
C ALA A 137 13.04 -5.42 11.39
N TYR A 138 13.01 -4.20 10.85
CA TYR A 138 14.23 -3.43 10.63
C TYR A 138 14.84 -2.96 11.96
N ARG A 139 14.05 -2.39 12.88
CA ARG A 139 14.60 -1.85 14.14
C ARG A 139 15.18 -2.92 15.05
N LYS A 140 14.61 -4.13 15.09
CA LYS A 140 15.05 -5.19 16.00
C LYS A 140 16.03 -6.18 15.39
N LEU A 141 15.89 -6.47 14.10
CA LEU A 141 16.64 -7.54 13.43
C LEU A 141 17.50 -7.03 12.27
N LYS A 142 17.38 -5.75 11.90
CA LYS A 142 18.00 -5.17 10.69
C LYS A 142 17.59 -5.87 9.40
N VAL A 143 16.43 -6.52 9.40
CA VAL A 143 15.82 -7.13 8.20
C VAL A 143 14.97 -6.06 7.50
N PRO A 144 15.34 -5.61 6.28
CA PRO A 144 14.53 -4.67 5.53
C PRO A 144 13.25 -5.35 5.02
N VAL A 145 12.11 -4.72 5.24
CA VAL A 145 10.83 -5.17 4.68
C VAL A 145 10.23 -4.02 3.88
N LEU A 146 10.11 -4.23 2.57
CA LEU A 146 9.47 -3.27 1.68
C LEU A 146 7.96 -3.40 1.80
N THR A 147 7.28 -2.36 2.29
CA THR A 147 5.82 -2.28 2.15
C THR A 147 5.49 -1.78 0.75
N ILE A 148 4.63 -2.49 0.05
CA ILE A 148 4.04 -2.05 -1.22
C ILE A 148 2.52 -1.95 -1.05
N GLU A 149 1.93 -0.97 -1.69
CA GLU A 149 0.48 -0.76 -1.72
C GLU A 149 0.00 -0.96 -3.16
N ILE A 150 -1.02 -1.79 -3.38
CA ILE A 150 -1.43 -2.27 -4.71
C ILE A 150 -2.96 -2.22 -4.85
N GLY A 151 -3.52 -1.12 -5.38
CA GLY A 151 -4.97 -1.02 -5.61
C GLY A 151 -5.82 -0.92 -4.33
N GLY A 152 -6.92 -1.66 -4.29
CA GLY A 152 -7.82 -1.73 -3.13
C GLY A 152 -9.26 -2.16 -3.46
N GLY A 153 -10.17 -1.95 -2.53
CA GLY A 153 -11.61 -2.09 -2.78
C GLY A 153 -12.18 -3.50 -2.71
N VAL A 154 -11.48 -4.45 -2.08
CA VAL A 154 -11.85 -5.88 -2.11
C VAL A 154 -12.02 -6.39 -3.55
N LYS A 155 -11.16 -5.89 -4.45
CA LYS A 155 -11.16 -6.23 -5.87
C LYS A 155 -9.74 -6.52 -6.32
N ILE A 156 -9.59 -7.48 -7.23
CA ILE A 156 -8.35 -7.73 -7.94
C ILE A 156 -8.30 -6.78 -9.15
N TRP A 157 -7.22 -6.01 -9.24
CA TRP A 157 -6.94 -5.10 -10.34
C TRP A 157 -5.75 -5.65 -11.11
N ASP A 158 -6.00 -6.24 -12.27
CA ASP A 158 -4.96 -6.96 -13.03
C ASP A 158 -3.75 -6.07 -13.33
N GLU A 159 -3.96 -4.82 -13.76
CA GLU A 159 -2.91 -3.84 -13.99
C GLU A 159 -2.00 -3.64 -12.76
N PHE A 160 -2.58 -3.40 -11.58
CA PHE A 160 -1.80 -3.20 -10.35
C PHE A 160 -1.13 -4.48 -9.87
N VAL A 161 -1.76 -5.64 -10.09
CA VAL A 161 -1.16 -6.94 -9.80
C VAL A 161 0.06 -7.18 -10.71
N GLU A 162 -0.05 -6.86 -12.00
CA GLU A 162 1.06 -6.96 -12.95
C GLU A 162 2.24 -6.06 -12.56
N GLU A 163 1.98 -4.82 -12.16
CA GLU A 163 2.98 -3.91 -11.61
C GLU A 163 3.64 -4.50 -10.35
N GLY A 164 2.84 -5.07 -9.44
CA GLY A 164 3.31 -5.75 -8.24
C GLY A 164 4.23 -6.93 -8.54
N VAL A 165 3.84 -7.79 -9.48
CA VAL A 165 4.64 -8.94 -9.93
C VAL A 165 5.94 -8.47 -10.58
N LYS A 166 5.87 -7.51 -11.51
CA LYS A 166 7.03 -6.94 -12.19
C LYS A 166 8.05 -6.38 -11.18
N GLY A 167 7.58 -5.57 -10.22
CA GLY A 167 8.45 -4.95 -9.24
C GLY A 167 9.11 -5.95 -8.28
N ILE A 168 8.40 -7.02 -7.91
CA ILE A 168 9.00 -8.09 -7.11
C ILE A 168 10.01 -8.89 -7.93
N MET A 169 9.73 -9.19 -9.20
CA MET A 169 10.68 -9.86 -10.10
C MET A 169 11.96 -9.05 -10.28
N ASN A 170 11.87 -7.72 -10.46
CA ASN A 170 13.02 -6.82 -10.47
C ASN A 170 13.88 -6.96 -9.20
N ILE A 171 13.23 -7.00 -8.02
CA ILE A 171 13.93 -7.18 -6.74
C ILE A 171 14.64 -8.54 -6.68
N LEU A 172 14.00 -9.62 -7.14
CA LEU A 172 14.61 -10.95 -7.16
C LEU A 172 15.83 -11.01 -8.10
N VAL A 173 15.78 -10.35 -9.26
CA VAL A 173 16.95 -10.19 -10.16
C VAL A 173 18.05 -9.38 -9.48
N TYR A 174 17.71 -8.23 -8.87
CA TYR A 174 18.67 -7.39 -8.15
C TYR A 174 19.36 -8.12 -6.99
N LYS A 175 18.61 -8.98 -6.29
CA LYS A 175 19.13 -9.87 -5.23
C LYS A 175 19.84 -11.11 -5.76
N LYS A 176 19.97 -11.25 -7.08
CA LYS A 176 20.61 -12.38 -7.78
C LYS A 176 19.97 -13.73 -7.44
N MET A 177 18.68 -13.72 -7.12
CA MET A 177 17.92 -14.93 -6.81
C MET A 177 17.42 -15.61 -8.08
N ILE A 178 17.15 -14.83 -9.13
CA ILE A 178 16.74 -15.31 -10.45
C ILE A 178 17.51 -14.56 -11.54
N ASN A 179 17.58 -15.14 -12.72
CA ASN A 179 18.08 -14.46 -13.92
C ASN A 179 16.99 -13.57 -14.52
N GLY A 180 17.38 -12.43 -15.07
CA GLY A 180 16.44 -11.52 -15.73
C GLY A 180 17.06 -10.15 -15.97
N ILE A 181 16.23 -9.24 -16.49
CA ILE A 181 16.58 -7.84 -16.71
C ILE A 181 15.72 -7.01 -15.75
N ILE A 182 16.35 -6.07 -15.06
CA ILE A 182 15.65 -5.10 -14.23
C ILE A 182 15.10 -4.02 -15.16
N ASP A 183 13.78 -3.86 -15.18
CA ASP A 183 13.09 -2.83 -15.95
C ASP A 183 12.42 -1.84 -15.00
N VAL A 184 12.99 -0.63 -14.93
CA VAL A 184 12.53 0.46 -14.05
C VAL A 184 12.35 1.75 -14.85
N PRO A 185 11.42 2.62 -14.45
CA PRO A 185 11.21 3.92 -15.10
C PRO A 185 12.49 4.77 -15.12
N ILE A 186 12.63 5.58 -16.18
CA ILE A 186 13.75 6.53 -16.33
C ILE A 186 13.76 7.56 -15.20
N ARG A 187 12.59 7.90 -14.66
CA ARG A 187 12.41 8.83 -13.54
C ARG A 187 11.44 8.24 -12.54
N GLN A 188 11.75 8.40 -11.26
CA GLN A 188 10.85 8.05 -10.16
C GLN A 188 10.71 9.25 -9.23
N PHE A 189 9.52 9.44 -8.67
CA PHE A 189 9.21 10.55 -7.77
C PHE A 189 9.04 10.06 -6.34
N ILE A 190 9.83 10.61 -5.43
CA ILE A 190 9.64 10.41 -3.99
C ILE A 190 8.74 11.52 -3.46
N LEU A 191 7.64 11.14 -2.80
CA LEU A 191 6.62 12.03 -2.27
C LEU A 191 6.32 11.72 -0.81
N ASP A 192 6.22 12.75 0.05
CA ASP A 192 5.84 12.60 1.47
C ASP A 192 4.40 13.05 1.77
N TYR A 193 3.66 13.47 0.75
CA TYR A 193 2.37 14.12 0.90
C TYR A 193 1.35 13.66 -0.15
N ARG A 194 0.08 13.63 0.27
CA ARG A 194 -1.11 13.59 -0.60
C ARG A 194 -2.21 14.41 0.05
N HIS A 195 -2.98 15.16 -0.74
CA HIS A 195 -4.10 15.94 -0.24
C HIS A 195 -5.37 15.10 -0.29
N GLY A 196 -6.00 14.84 0.86
CA GLY A 196 -7.27 14.12 0.93
C GLY A 196 -8.45 15.09 0.93
N TYR A 197 -9.37 14.92 -0.02
CA TYR A 197 -10.60 15.72 -0.10
C TYR A 197 -11.66 15.07 0.77
N ALA A 198 -11.93 15.67 1.93
CA ALA A 198 -12.94 15.17 2.87
C ALA A 198 -14.35 15.64 2.49
N ALA A 199 -15.36 14.78 2.67
CA ALA A 199 -16.75 15.13 2.41
C ALA A 199 -17.23 16.23 3.39
N PRO A 200 -17.70 17.39 2.91
CA PRO A 200 -18.18 18.46 3.79
C PRO A 200 -19.49 18.11 4.51
N PHE A 201 -20.27 17.17 3.97
CA PHE A 201 -21.50 16.62 4.53
C PHE A 201 -21.68 15.16 4.11
N SER A 202 -22.57 14.42 4.78
CA SER A 202 -22.89 13.04 4.41
C SER A 202 -23.82 13.04 3.21
N GLY A 203 -23.62 12.12 2.26
CA GLY A 203 -24.40 12.13 1.03
C GLY A 203 -23.99 11.05 0.04
N LEU A 204 -24.31 11.31 -1.24
CA LEU A 204 -23.89 10.50 -2.38
C LEU A 204 -22.79 11.22 -3.14
N VAL A 205 -21.58 10.67 -3.10
CA VAL A 205 -20.47 11.12 -3.93
C VAL A 205 -20.50 10.41 -5.28
N ASP A 206 -20.34 11.20 -6.33
CA ASP A 206 -20.13 10.76 -7.70
C ASP A 206 -18.78 11.32 -8.16
N VAL A 207 -17.77 10.44 -8.21
CA VAL A 207 -16.40 10.79 -8.58
C VAL A 207 -16.29 10.85 -10.09
N LYS A 208 -15.77 11.95 -10.62
CA LYS A 208 -15.71 12.24 -12.07
C LYS A 208 -14.36 11.93 -12.71
N VAL A 209 -13.39 11.50 -11.91
CA VAL A 209 -12.00 11.23 -12.32
C VAL A 209 -11.59 9.81 -11.97
N ASN A 210 -10.63 9.28 -12.70
CA ASN A 210 -10.02 7.98 -12.47
C ASN A 210 -8.69 8.12 -11.73
N LEU A 211 -8.18 7.00 -11.21
CA LEU A 211 -6.82 6.95 -10.70
C LEU A 211 -5.82 7.28 -11.82
N GLY A 212 -4.80 8.08 -11.50
CA GLY A 212 -3.76 8.46 -12.45
C GLY A 212 -4.13 9.65 -13.34
N ASP A 213 -5.39 10.10 -13.36
CA ASP A 213 -5.78 11.29 -14.11
C ASP A 213 -5.03 12.52 -13.59
N ALA A 214 -4.52 13.32 -14.52
CA ALA A 214 -4.04 14.66 -14.22
C ALA A 214 -5.25 15.60 -14.09
N VAL A 215 -5.24 16.46 -13.08
CA VAL A 215 -6.31 17.42 -12.80
C VAL A 215 -5.75 18.83 -12.75
N ASP A 216 -6.52 19.80 -13.25
CA ASP A 216 -6.19 21.22 -13.22
C ASP A 216 -6.84 21.94 -12.01
N GLU A 217 -6.27 23.08 -11.61
CA GLU A 217 -6.86 23.90 -10.56
C GLU A 217 -8.27 24.38 -10.95
N GLY A 218 -9.23 24.18 -10.04
CA GLY A 218 -10.63 24.53 -10.25
C GLY A 218 -11.45 23.51 -11.05
N GLU A 219 -10.83 22.44 -11.56
CA GLU A 219 -11.52 21.35 -12.26
C GLU A 219 -12.50 20.63 -11.31
N VAL A 220 -13.70 20.31 -11.79
CA VAL A 220 -14.70 19.55 -11.02
C VAL A 220 -14.36 18.06 -11.07
N ILE A 221 -13.90 17.54 -9.94
CA ILE A 221 -13.39 16.16 -9.81
C ILE A 221 -14.38 15.22 -9.13
N ALA A 222 -15.38 15.76 -8.45
CA ALA A 222 -16.54 15.00 -7.97
C ALA A 222 -17.75 15.91 -7.75
N THR A 223 -18.93 15.30 -7.66
CA THR A 223 -20.13 15.94 -7.14
C THR A 223 -20.61 15.22 -5.89
N LEU A 224 -21.10 15.96 -4.90
CA LEU A 224 -21.65 15.43 -3.66
C LEU A 224 -23.09 15.89 -3.49
N TYR A 225 -24.03 14.94 -3.50
CA TYR A 225 -25.47 15.18 -3.33
C TYR A 225 -25.90 14.97 -1.88
N ASP A 226 -26.61 15.95 -1.32
CA ASP A 226 -27.29 15.88 -0.02
C ASP A 226 -28.76 15.51 -0.24
N PRO A 227 -29.20 14.30 0.11
CA PRO A 227 -30.58 13.86 -0.08
C PRO A 227 -31.57 14.51 0.90
N GLU A 228 -31.11 15.10 2.01
CA GLU A 228 -32.00 15.77 2.99
C GLU A 228 -32.39 17.16 2.51
N LYS A 229 -31.44 17.87 1.89
CA LYS A 229 -31.61 19.26 1.45
C LYS A 229 -31.81 19.41 -0.05
N ASP A 230 -31.80 18.29 -0.77
CA ASP A 230 -31.91 18.21 -2.23
C ASP A 230 -30.97 19.18 -2.97
N PHE A 231 -29.67 19.15 -2.60
CA PHE A 231 -28.66 19.99 -3.26
C PHE A 231 -27.42 19.19 -3.66
N VAL A 232 -26.79 19.64 -4.74
CA VAL A 232 -25.52 19.10 -5.23
C VAL A 232 -24.42 20.13 -5.01
N LYS A 233 -23.30 19.68 -4.46
CA LYS A 233 -22.07 20.47 -4.37
C LYS A 233 -21.02 19.92 -5.31
N GLU A 234 -20.46 20.78 -6.15
CA GLU A 234 -19.24 20.49 -6.89
C GLU A 234 -18.04 20.48 -5.95
N ILE A 235 -17.21 19.45 -6.09
CA ILE A 235 -15.90 19.36 -5.44
C ILE A 235 -14.86 19.64 -6.51
N LYS A 236 -14.08 20.68 -6.31
CA LYS A 236 -13.07 21.16 -7.26
C LYS A 236 -11.66 20.86 -6.76
N ALA A 237 -10.74 20.58 -7.67
CA ALA A 237 -9.33 20.46 -7.34
C ALA A 237 -8.79 21.82 -6.85
N GLU A 238 -8.14 21.83 -5.69
CA GLU A 238 -7.53 23.05 -5.10
C GLU A 238 -6.28 23.48 -5.85
N HIS A 239 -5.53 22.53 -6.42
CA HIS A 239 -4.30 22.76 -7.19
C HIS A 239 -4.14 21.71 -8.29
N PRO A 240 -3.27 21.94 -9.29
CA PRO A 240 -2.98 20.91 -10.29
C PRO A 240 -2.26 19.71 -9.65
N GLY A 241 -2.53 18.51 -10.14
CA GLY A 241 -1.92 17.29 -9.59
C GLY A 241 -2.37 16.00 -10.28
N VAL A 242 -2.04 14.87 -9.66
CA VAL A 242 -2.45 13.53 -10.12
C VAL A 242 -3.35 12.86 -9.09
N VAL A 243 -4.47 12.31 -9.54
CA VAL A 243 -5.40 11.55 -8.68
C VAL A 243 -4.72 10.28 -8.19
N PHE A 244 -4.56 10.15 -6.88
CA PHE A 244 -3.77 9.10 -6.24
C PHE A 244 -4.60 8.04 -5.54
N SER A 245 -5.75 8.41 -4.98
CA SER A 245 -6.69 7.45 -4.40
C SER A 245 -8.11 7.87 -4.69
N VAL A 246 -9.00 6.91 -4.94
CA VAL A 246 -10.42 7.17 -5.19
C VAL A 246 -11.28 6.25 -4.32
N ARG A 247 -12.33 6.80 -3.72
CA ARG A 247 -13.37 6.03 -3.02
C ARG A 247 -14.25 5.31 -4.04
N LEU A 248 -14.54 4.04 -3.77
CA LEU A 248 -15.37 3.20 -4.64
C LEU A 248 -16.85 3.21 -4.23
N LYS A 249 -17.16 3.47 -2.95
CA LYS A 249 -18.54 3.55 -2.46
C LYS A 249 -19.10 4.96 -2.63
N SER A 250 -20.23 5.08 -3.32
CA SER A 250 -20.92 6.37 -3.49
C SER A 250 -21.52 6.91 -2.19
N LYS A 251 -21.92 6.05 -1.25
CA LYS A 251 -22.35 6.52 0.08
C LYS A 251 -21.12 6.97 0.87
N ILE A 252 -21.19 8.19 1.41
CA ILE A 252 -20.11 8.76 2.21
C ILE A 252 -20.65 9.54 3.42
N ASN A 253 -19.94 9.47 4.53
CA ASN A 253 -20.22 10.28 5.70
C ASN A 253 -19.36 11.55 5.72
N LYS A 254 -19.89 12.60 6.36
CA LYS A 254 -19.14 13.83 6.62
C LYS A 254 -17.77 13.51 7.24
N GLY A 255 -16.71 14.09 6.66
CA GLY A 255 -15.33 13.92 7.12
C GLY A 255 -14.60 12.71 6.55
N GLU A 256 -15.29 11.76 5.92
CA GLU A 256 -14.63 10.68 5.18
C GLU A 256 -13.95 11.23 3.91
N THR A 257 -12.83 10.62 3.53
CA THR A 257 -12.09 11.02 2.33
C THR A 257 -12.76 10.47 1.08
N MET A 258 -13.07 11.34 0.11
CA MET A 258 -13.65 10.99 -1.20
C MET A 258 -12.59 10.50 -2.17
N PHE A 259 -11.44 11.18 -2.20
CA PHE A 259 -10.28 10.85 -3.02
C PHE A 259 -9.08 11.65 -2.51
N SER A 260 -7.89 11.36 -3.04
CA SER A 260 -6.72 12.17 -2.77
C SER A 260 -5.93 12.46 -4.03
N VAL A 261 -5.26 13.63 -4.03
CA VAL A 261 -4.48 14.13 -5.17
C VAL A 261 -3.05 14.41 -4.71
N LEU A 262 -2.08 14.04 -5.53
CA LEU A 262 -0.69 14.45 -5.41
C LEU A 262 -0.52 15.79 -6.13
N HIS A 263 -0.65 16.89 -5.38
CA HIS A 263 -0.50 18.22 -5.95
C HIS A 263 0.95 18.55 -6.26
N PHE A 264 1.19 19.13 -7.44
CA PHE A 264 2.53 19.55 -7.87
C PHE A 264 3.10 20.74 -7.09
N LYS A 265 2.24 21.47 -6.36
CA LYS A 265 2.63 22.67 -5.61
C LYS A 265 1.90 22.71 -4.27
N HIS A 266 2.54 22.21 -3.21
CA HIS A 266 2.06 22.43 -1.84
C HIS A 266 3.21 22.51 -0.82
N GLY A 267 3.52 23.72 -0.35
CA GLY A 267 4.33 23.96 0.85
C GLY A 267 5.76 23.36 0.84
N LYS A 268 6.18 22.85 2.01
CA LYS A 268 7.52 22.25 2.25
C LYS A 268 7.63 20.77 1.82
N ASN A 269 6.63 20.25 1.11
CA ASN A 269 6.56 18.83 0.76
C ASN A 269 7.66 18.47 -0.23
N LYS A 270 8.25 17.29 -0.06
CA LYS A 270 9.34 16.83 -0.92
C LYS A 270 8.75 16.12 -2.13
N ALA A 271 9.03 16.65 -3.31
CA ALA A 271 8.91 15.95 -4.57
C ALA A 271 10.24 16.10 -5.30
N TYR A 272 10.98 15.01 -5.48
CA TYR A 272 12.21 15.04 -6.26
C TYR A 272 12.28 13.80 -7.13
N ALA A 273 12.76 14.03 -8.36
CA ALA A 273 13.06 12.97 -9.30
C ALA A 273 14.39 12.31 -8.89
N LEU A 274 14.42 10.98 -8.96
CA LEU A 274 15.63 10.18 -8.92
C LEU A 274 16.17 9.93 -10.33
#